data_AF-A0AAJ6FYU4-F1
#
_entry.id   AF-A0AAJ6FYU4-F1
#
_cell.length_a   1.000
_cell.length_b   1.000
_cell.length_c   1.000
_cell.angle_alpha   90.00
_cell.angle_beta   90.00
_cell.angle_gamma   90.00
#
_symmetry.space_group_name_H-M   'P 1'
#
loop_
_entity.id
_entity.type
_entity.pdbx_description
1 polymer ?
#
loop_
_entity_poly.entity_id
_entity_poly.type
_entity_poly.pdbx_seq_one_letter_code
_entity_poly.pdbx_strand_id
1 'polypeptide(L)'
;MSSIPANNWALHSYPTDGSRTYPPDTMLRLNQVCEITGKKKSSLYKAIADGEFPEPKKIGKRAVAWSANVVFQWVAERPSAR
;
A
#
# COMPACT_ATOMS: atom_id res chain seq x y z
N MET A 1 -19.98 16.52 -14.90
CA MET A 1 -19.51 16.86 -13.54
C MET A 1 -19.15 15.53 -12.87
N SER A 2 -17.90 15.10 -12.72
CA SER A 2 -16.74 15.84 -12.22
C SER A 2 -15.50 15.75 -13.11
N SER A 3 -14.70 16.81 -13.01
CA SER A 3 -13.53 17.16 -13.82
C SER A 3 -12.39 16.16 -13.70
N ILE A 4 -11.87 15.71 -14.85
CA ILE A 4 -10.66 14.91 -15.00
C ILE A 4 -9.46 15.87 -15.04
N PRO A 5 -8.42 15.71 -14.20
CA PRO A 5 -7.20 16.48 -14.35
C PRO A 5 -6.34 15.96 -15.53
N ALA A 6 -5.62 16.88 -16.17
CA ALA A 6 -4.91 16.75 -17.45
C ALA A 6 -3.64 15.86 -17.45
N ASN A 7 -3.57 14.81 -16.62
CA ASN A 7 -2.44 13.87 -16.64
C ASN A 7 -2.93 12.46 -17.01
N ASN A 8 -2.38 11.91 -18.10
CA ASN A 8 -2.71 10.64 -18.78
C ASN A 8 -2.55 9.33 -17.95
N TRP A 9 -2.63 9.34 -16.62
CA TRP A 9 -2.44 8.13 -15.79
C TRP A 9 -3.68 7.23 -15.67
N ALA A 10 -4.84 7.62 -16.19
CA ALA A 10 -6.15 6.99 -15.94
C ALA A 10 -6.48 5.70 -16.74
N LEU A 11 -5.55 5.15 -17.53
CA LEU A 11 -5.81 3.96 -18.38
C LEU A 11 -5.26 2.64 -17.82
N HIS A 12 -4.55 2.66 -16.68
CA HIS A 12 -3.97 1.45 -16.10
C HIS A 12 -4.77 1.06 -14.85
N SER A 13 -5.03 -0.24 -14.70
CA SER A 13 -5.80 -0.88 -13.63
C SER A 13 -5.20 -0.66 -12.23
N TYR A 14 -5.28 0.56 -11.70
CA TYR A 14 -4.81 0.84 -10.35
C TYR A 14 -5.84 0.41 -9.30
N PRO A 15 -5.38 -0.10 -8.14
CA PRO A 15 -6.26 -0.35 -7.01
C PRO A 15 -6.77 0.99 -6.46
N THR A 16 -8.10 1.13 -6.33
CA THR A 16 -8.76 2.30 -5.77
C THR A 16 -9.26 2.01 -4.35
N ASP A 17 -8.96 2.87 -3.39
CA ASP A 17 -9.59 2.86 -2.07
C ASP A 17 -10.54 4.08 -1.97
N GLY A 18 -11.85 3.84 -2.18
CA GLY A 18 -12.98 4.76 -1.93
C GLY A 18 -13.04 6.11 -2.66
N SER A 19 -11.92 6.69 -3.07
CA SER A 19 -11.78 7.98 -3.76
C SER A 19 -10.33 8.29 -4.20
N ARG A 20 -9.32 7.52 -3.74
CA ARG A 20 -7.91 7.70 -4.13
C ARG A 20 -7.46 6.63 -5.10
N THR A 21 -6.94 7.09 -6.23
CA THR A 21 -6.12 6.29 -7.14
C THR A 21 -4.68 6.31 -6.64
N TYR A 22 -4.08 5.14 -6.40
CA TYR A 22 -2.66 5.04 -6.07
C TYR A 22 -1.87 4.61 -7.31
N PRO A 23 -1.08 5.49 -7.95
CA PRO A 23 -0.12 5.03 -8.94
C PRO A 23 0.86 4.03 -8.30
N PRO A 24 1.37 3.05 -9.05
CA PRO A 24 2.20 1.96 -8.51
C PRO A 24 3.51 2.44 -7.86
N ASP A 25 3.97 3.65 -8.21
CA ASP A 25 5.14 4.31 -7.63
C ASP A 25 4.84 5.04 -6.29
N THR A 26 3.57 5.06 -5.86
CA THR A 26 3.21 5.73 -4.60
C THR A 26 3.79 4.99 -3.42
N MET A 27 4.51 5.72 -2.58
CA MET A 27 5.08 5.19 -1.35
C MET A 27 4.11 5.38 -0.18
N LEU A 28 3.56 4.28 0.31
CA LEU A 28 2.67 4.21 1.47
C LEU A 28 3.46 4.24 2.77
N ARG A 29 3.03 5.08 3.71
CA ARG A 29 3.60 5.10 5.07
C ARG A 29 2.93 4.04 5.95
N LEU A 30 3.50 3.79 7.13
CA LEU A 30 2.97 2.85 8.11
C LEU A 30 1.48 3.04 8.42
N ASN A 31 1.02 4.30 8.54
CA ASN A 31 -0.40 4.59 8.78
C ASN A 31 -1.28 4.12 7.59
N GLN A 32 -0.87 4.39 6.36
CA GLN A 32 -1.63 3.99 5.16
C GLN A 32 -1.63 2.48 4.98
N VAL A 33 -0.49 1.81 5.22
CA VAL A 33 -0.42 0.35 5.20
C VAL A 33 -1.33 -0.26 6.26
N CYS A 34 -1.39 0.33 7.46
CA CYS A 34 -2.32 -0.07 8.52
C CYS A 34 -3.79 0.09 8.12
N GLU A 35 -4.13 1.15 7.40
CA GLU A 35 -5.48 1.37 6.86
C GLU A 35 -5.83 0.34 5.77
N ILE A 36 -4.94 0.11 4.81
CA ILE A 36 -5.17 -0.81 3.68
C ILE A 36 -5.22 -2.27 4.13
N THR A 37 -4.31 -2.68 5.01
CA THR A 37 -4.24 -4.06 5.50
C THR A 37 -5.21 -4.33 6.66
N GLY A 38 -5.80 -3.29 7.26
CA GLY A 38 -6.59 -3.38 8.48
C GLY A 38 -5.81 -3.85 9.71
N LYS A 39 -4.49 -4.05 9.62
CA LYS A 39 -3.65 -4.54 10.71
C LYS A 39 -3.09 -3.39 11.53
N LYS A 40 -3.15 -3.50 12.86
CA LYS A 40 -2.50 -2.53 13.76
C LYS A 40 -0.98 -2.51 13.55
N LYS A 41 -0.35 -1.35 13.79
CA LYS A 41 1.11 -1.14 13.69
C LYS A 41 1.93 -2.25 14.35
N SER A 42 1.53 -2.71 15.54
CA SER A 42 2.21 -3.79 16.27
C SER A 42 2.13 -5.15 15.55
N SER A 43 0.98 -5.49 14.95
CA SER A 43 0.84 -6.69 14.12
C SER A 43 1.66 -6.58 12.84
N LEU A 44 1.75 -5.39 12.25
CA LEU A 44 2.59 -5.18 11.08
C LEU A 44 4.06 -5.43 11.41
N TYR A 45 4.58 -4.86 12.50
CA TYR A 45 5.96 -5.11 12.92
C TYR A 45 6.22 -6.58 13.26
N LYS A 46 5.26 -7.28 13.87
CA LYS A 46 5.36 -8.72 14.07
C LYS A 46 5.40 -9.49 12.74
N ALA A 47 4.52 -9.16 11.80
CA ALA A 47 4.49 -9.80 10.49
C ALA A 47 5.76 -9.51 9.67
N ILE A 48 6.37 -8.33 9.82
CA ILE A 48 7.67 -8.02 9.21
C ILE A 48 8.77 -8.88 9.86
N ALA A 49 8.76 -9.02 11.19
CA ALA A 49 9.73 -9.85 11.91
C ALA A 49 9.58 -11.34 11.59
N ASP A 50 8.36 -11.79 11.33
CA ASP A 50 8.01 -13.16 10.95
C ASP A 50 8.30 -13.45 9.46
N GLY A 51 8.64 -12.43 8.66
CA GLY A 51 8.82 -12.54 7.21
C GLY A 51 7.51 -12.67 6.43
N GLU A 52 6.37 -12.52 7.12
CA GLU A 52 5.04 -12.60 6.57
C GLU A 52 4.65 -11.35 5.78
N PHE A 53 5.21 -10.19 6.10
CA PHE A 53 4.90 -8.89 5.48
C PHE A 53 6.09 -8.31 4.70
N PRO A 54 5.88 -7.67 3.55
CA PRO A 54 6.94 -7.10 2.74
C PRO A 54 7.79 -6.09 3.50
N GLU A 55 9.09 -6.11 3.23
CA GLU A 55 10.06 -5.28 3.93
C GLU A 55 9.83 -3.78 3.64
N PRO A 56 9.88 -2.91 4.67
CA PRO A 56 9.82 -1.48 4.49
C PRO A 56 11.00 -0.95 3.67
N LYS A 57 10.72 -0.16 2.64
CA LYS A 57 11.74 0.62 1.92
C LYS A 57 12.06 1.90 2.70
N LYS A 58 13.34 2.11 2.99
CA LYS A 58 13.79 3.34 3.68
C LYS A 58 13.79 4.50 2.69
N ILE A 59 12.87 5.45 2.89
CA ILE A 59 12.79 6.69 2.08
C ILE A 59 13.61 7.82 2.70
N GLY A 60 13.97 7.72 3.97
CA GLY A 60 14.79 8.72 4.65
C GLY A 60 15.42 8.23 5.95
N LYS A 61 16.07 9.15 6.67
CA LYS A 61 16.91 8.86 7.84
C LYS A 61 16.17 8.13 8.98
N ARG A 62 14.87 8.38 9.13
CA ARG A 62 13.99 7.73 10.13
C ARG A 62 12.64 7.32 9.54
N ALA A 63 12.49 7.42 8.22
CA ALA A 63 11.21 7.23 7.53
C ALA A 63 11.27 5.97 6.68
N VAL A 64 10.28 5.10 6.89
CA VAL A 64 10.04 3.90 6.09
C VAL A 64 8.73 4.05 5.33
N ALA A 65 8.71 3.49 4.13
CA ALA A 65 7.54 3.44 3.27
C ALA A 65 7.52 2.13 2.48
N TRP A 66 6.34 1.75 2.02
CA TRP A 66 6.12 0.56 1.19
C TRP A 66 5.59 1.00 -0.16
N SER A 67 6.02 0.37 -1.24
CA SER A 67 5.41 0.62 -2.55
C SER A 67 3.96 0.17 -2.53
N ALA A 68 3.05 1.01 -3.02
CA ALA A 68 1.62 0.68 -3.10
C ALA A 68 1.42 -0.67 -3.81
N ASN A 69 2.08 -0.88 -4.95
CA ASN A 69 2.01 -2.14 -5.69
C ASN A 69 2.35 -3.36 -4.82
N VAL A 70 3.40 -3.28 -4.00
CA VAL A 70 3.84 -4.41 -3.15
C VAL A 70 2.82 -4.69 -2.05
N VAL A 71 2.25 -3.65 -1.42
CA VAL A 71 1.23 -3.83 -0.38
C VAL A 71 -0.05 -4.40 -0.97
N PHE A 72 -0.51 -3.87 -2.11
CA PHE A 72 -1.71 -4.37 -2.78
C PHE A 72 -1.52 -5.79 -3.33
N GLN A 73 -0.35 -6.10 -3.89
CA GLN A 73 -0.03 -7.47 -4.29
C GLN A 73 -0.05 -8.39 -3.08
N TRP A 74 0.59 -8.02 -1.98
CA TRP A 74 0.54 -8.84 -0.76
C TRP A 74 -0.90 -9.08 -0.26
N VAL A 75 -1.76 -8.05 -0.31
CA VAL A 75 -3.19 -8.20 0.05
C VAL A 75 -3.91 -9.14 -0.92
N ALA A 76 -3.59 -9.09 -2.21
CA ALA A 76 -4.17 -9.94 -3.24
C ALA A 76 -3.63 -11.39 -3.22
N GLU A 77 -2.35 -11.56 -2.89
CA GLU A 77 -1.65 -12.85 -2.82
C GLU A 77 -2.03 -13.65 -1.58
N ARG A 78 -2.43 -12.98 -0.49
CA ARG A 78 -3.04 -13.69 0.62
C ARG A 78 -4.49 -14.01 0.29
N PRO A 79 -4.86 -15.28 0.05
CA PRO A 79 -6.26 -15.63 0.21
C PRO A 79 -6.58 -15.32 1.66
N SER A 80 -7.57 -14.45 1.88
CA SER A 80 -8.26 -14.30 3.15
C SER A 80 -8.36 -15.69 3.79
N ALA A 81 -7.60 -15.91 4.87
CA ALA A 81 -7.57 -17.18 5.58
C ALA A 81 -9.02 -17.54 5.88
N ARG A 82 -9.49 -18.56 5.17
CA ARG A 82 -10.86 -19.06 5.22
C ARG A 82 -11.05 -19.90 6.47
#